data_AF-A0A8S3H0S6-F1
#
_entry.id   AF-A0A8S3H0S6-F1
#
_cell.length_a   1.000
_cell.length_b   1.000
_cell.length_c   1.000
_cell.angle_alpha   90.00
_cell.angle_beta   90.00
_cell.angle_gamma   90.00
#
_symmetry.space_group_name_H-M   'P 1'
#
loop_
_entity.id
_entity.type
_entity.pdbx_description
1 polymer ?
#
loop_
_entity_poly.entity_id
_entity_poly.type
_entity_poly.pdbx_seq_one_letter_code
_entity_poly.pdbx_strand_id
1 'polypeptide(L)'
;PRRRFANGSSERPDLVEITRTPDVLLQAHSAVLDMQFYRGTQFPSRYQNGAFIACHGSWNRNAGTGYKLVFIPFNDSNRPQGYYEEFLKGFLLDPQGPTTFGRPVGLLEMKDGSLLFSEDGNGRIYRIEYGKSTVS
;
A
#
# COMPACT_ATOMS: atom_id res chain seq x y z
N PRO A 1 -20.57 8.07 -6.75
CA PRO A 1 -21.99 7.66 -6.73
C PRO A 1 -22.30 6.81 -5.50
N ARG A 2 -23.25 7.24 -4.65
CA ARG A 2 -23.65 6.49 -3.44
C ARG A 2 -24.51 5.29 -3.88
N ARG A 3 -24.28 4.10 -3.31
CA ARG A 3 -25.15 2.93 -3.55
C ARG A 3 -26.56 3.28 -3.02
N ARG A 4 -27.55 3.32 -3.91
CA ARG A 4 -28.94 3.63 -3.56
C ARG A 4 -29.77 2.35 -3.59
N PHE A 5 -30.64 2.23 -2.61
CA PHE A 5 -31.54 1.09 -2.45
C PHE A 5 -32.96 1.61 -2.29
N ALA A 6 -33.90 0.93 -2.93
CA ALA A 6 -35.34 1.09 -2.74
C ALA A 6 -35.92 -0.28 -2.38
N ASN A 7 -36.66 -0.37 -1.28
CA ASN A 7 -37.32 -1.60 -0.82
C ASN A 7 -36.37 -2.82 -0.74
N GLY A 8 -35.14 -2.62 -0.28
CA GLY A 8 -34.13 -3.68 -0.12
C GLY A 8 -33.40 -4.09 -1.41
N SER A 9 -33.76 -3.52 -2.56
CA SER A 9 -33.12 -3.78 -3.85
C SER A 9 -32.31 -2.57 -4.32
N SER A 10 -31.20 -2.81 -5.03
CA SER A 10 -30.44 -1.71 -5.62
C SER A 10 -31.26 -1.04 -6.72
N GLU A 11 -31.22 0.29 -6.79
CA GLU A 11 -31.85 1.05 -7.88
C GLU A 11 -31.21 0.77 -9.26
N ARG A 12 -30.03 0.15 -9.30
CA ARG A 12 -29.28 -0.22 -10.51
C ARG A 12 -28.76 -1.66 -10.43
N PRO A 13 -29.65 -2.67 -10.47
CA PRO A 13 -29.25 -4.08 -10.37
C PRO A 13 -28.37 -4.52 -11.55
N ASP A 14 -28.56 -3.90 -12.73
CA ASP A 14 -27.72 -4.05 -13.92
C ASP A 14 -26.24 -3.70 -13.65
N LEU A 15 -25.99 -2.64 -12.86
CA LEU A 15 -24.63 -2.26 -12.49
C LEU A 15 -24.03 -3.16 -11.40
N VAL A 16 -24.87 -3.69 -10.51
CA VAL A 16 -24.44 -4.65 -9.49
C VAL A 16 -23.95 -5.94 -10.17
N GLU A 17 -24.66 -6.41 -11.18
CA GLU A 17 -24.33 -7.64 -11.91
C GLU A 17 -22.96 -7.58 -12.60
N ILE A 18 -22.57 -6.42 -13.14
CA ILE A 18 -21.29 -6.24 -13.82
C ILE A 18 -20.15 -5.81 -12.88
N THR A 19 -20.42 -5.60 -11.58
CA THR A 19 -19.40 -5.18 -10.62
C THR A 19 -18.38 -6.31 -10.41
N ARG A 20 -17.10 -5.97 -10.47
CA ARG A 20 -16.00 -6.90 -10.16
C ARG A 20 -15.41 -6.57 -8.79
N THR A 21 -15.19 -7.60 -7.98
CA THR A 21 -14.46 -7.47 -6.72
C THR A 21 -13.00 -7.13 -7.03
N PRO A 22 -12.41 -6.12 -6.34
CA PRO A 22 -10.98 -5.86 -6.45
C PRO A 22 -10.15 -7.09 -6.07
N ASP A 23 -9.04 -7.33 -6.77
CA ASP A 23 -8.19 -8.50 -6.53
C ASP A 23 -7.55 -8.49 -5.13
N VAL A 24 -7.27 -7.30 -4.59
CA VAL A 24 -6.73 -7.13 -3.23
C VAL A 24 -7.46 -6.00 -2.54
N LEU A 25 -7.98 -6.28 -1.34
CA LEU A 25 -8.58 -5.29 -0.48
C LEU A 25 -7.51 -4.72 0.46
N LEU A 26 -7.44 -3.39 0.55
CA LEU A 26 -6.59 -2.68 1.49
C LEU A 26 -7.45 -2.14 2.64
N GLN A 27 -6.85 -2.04 3.83
CA GLN A 27 -7.56 -1.51 4.99
C GLN A 27 -8.17 -0.14 4.68
N ALA A 28 -9.47 0.02 4.96
CA ALA A 28 -10.21 1.23 4.67
C ALA A 28 -9.51 2.47 5.26
N HIS A 29 -9.56 3.58 4.52
CA HIS A 29 -8.91 4.86 4.88
C HIS A 29 -7.38 4.85 4.89
N SER A 30 -6.69 3.81 4.37
CA SER A 30 -5.23 3.82 4.27
C SER A 30 -4.65 4.84 3.28
N ALA A 31 -5.49 5.42 2.41
CA ALA A 31 -5.14 6.43 1.41
C ALA A 31 -3.93 6.03 0.56
N VAL A 32 -4.14 5.07 -0.35
CA VAL A 32 -3.10 4.67 -1.31
C VAL A 32 -2.85 5.81 -2.28
N LEU A 33 -1.61 6.26 -2.40
CA LEU A 33 -1.21 7.31 -3.33
C LEU A 33 -0.31 6.82 -4.46
N ASP A 34 0.41 5.72 -4.28
CA ASP A 34 1.23 5.15 -5.33
C ASP A 34 1.40 3.63 -5.21
N MET A 35 1.72 3.00 -6.34
CA MET A 35 1.98 1.58 -6.51
C MET A 35 3.12 1.35 -7.50
N GLN A 36 4.12 0.56 -7.10
CA GLN A 36 5.28 0.20 -7.91
C GLN A 36 5.40 -1.33 -8.03
N PHE A 37 5.20 -1.87 -9.23
CA PHE A 37 5.57 -3.26 -9.52
C PHE A 37 7.08 -3.43 -9.41
N TYR A 38 7.53 -4.45 -8.68
CA TYR A 38 8.95 -4.67 -8.43
C TYR A 38 9.53 -5.70 -9.39
N ARG A 39 10.58 -5.30 -10.10
CA ARG A 39 11.29 -6.15 -11.09
C ARG A 39 12.72 -6.49 -10.67
N GLY A 40 13.24 -5.81 -9.66
CA GLY A 40 14.58 -6.03 -9.13
C GLY A 40 14.71 -7.33 -8.35
N THR A 41 15.95 -7.68 -8.04
CA THR A 41 16.31 -8.88 -7.26
C THR A 41 17.07 -8.52 -5.99
N GLN A 42 17.10 -7.24 -5.63
CA GLN A 42 17.91 -6.71 -4.54
C GLN A 42 17.26 -7.00 -3.18
N PHE A 43 15.92 -6.98 -3.10
CA PHE A 43 15.20 -7.48 -1.94
C PHE A 43 15.13 -9.03 -1.90
N PRO A 44 14.93 -9.64 -0.71
CA PRO A 44 14.69 -11.07 -0.56
C PRO A 44 13.62 -11.61 -1.52
N SER A 45 13.73 -12.88 -1.90
CA SER A 45 12.84 -13.52 -2.89
C SER A 45 11.35 -13.35 -2.61
N ARG A 46 10.93 -13.29 -1.33
CA ARG A 46 9.54 -13.02 -0.92
C ARG A 46 8.97 -11.69 -1.43
N TYR A 47 9.83 -10.71 -1.69
CA TYR A 47 9.45 -9.39 -2.22
C TYR A 47 9.66 -9.27 -3.73
N GLN A 48 10.08 -10.36 -4.38
CA GLN A 48 10.18 -10.44 -5.84
C GLN A 48 8.84 -10.87 -6.41
N ASN A 49 8.54 -10.44 -7.64
CA ASN A 49 7.25 -10.69 -8.30
C ASN A 49 6.06 -10.19 -7.47
N GLY A 50 5.91 -8.87 -7.40
CA GLY A 50 4.77 -8.26 -6.75
C GLY A 50 4.78 -6.74 -6.88
N ALA A 51 4.02 -6.07 -6.02
CA ALA A 51 3.91 -4.62 -6.03
C ALA A 51 4.06 -4.02 -4.63
N PHE A 52 4.90 -2.98 -4.53
CA PHE A 52 4.93 -2.11 -3.36
C PHE A 52 3.82 -1.06 -3.46
N ILE A 53 3.23 -0.73 -2.32
CA ILE A 53 2.11 0.23 -2.22
C ILE A 53 2.44 1.24 -1.13
N ALA A 54 2.27 2.53 -1.44
CA ALA A 54 2.41 3.62 -0.49
C ALA A 54 1.06 4.01 0.10
N CYS A 55 0.88 3.72 1.39
CA CYS A 55 -0.30 4.11 2.16
C CYS A 55 -0.01 5.39 2.94
N HIS A 56 -0.58 6.51 2.50
CA HIS A 56 -0.37 7.85 3.04
C HIS A 56 -0.98 8.07 4.42
N GLY A 57 -2.06 7.35 4.72
CA GLY A 57 -2.72 7.37 6.01
C GLY A 57 -4.05 8.13 6.06
N SER A 58 -4.89 7.72 7.00
CA SER A 58 -6.25 8.22 7.20
C SER A 58 -6.29 9.61 7.82
N TRP A 59 -7.12 10.51 7.29
CA TRP A 59 -7.43 11.79 7.96
C TRP A 59 -8.81 11.81 8.65
N ASN A 60 -9.69 10.87 8.34
CA ASN A 60 -11.09 10.83 8.82
C ASN A 60 -11.47 9.44 9.33
N ARG A 61 -10.85 9.01 10.44
CA ARG A 61 -11.12 7.74 11.12
C ARG A 61 -10.78 7.89 12.60
N ASN A 62 -11.58 7.28 13.50
CA ASN A 62 -11.35 7.36 14.96
C ASN A 62 -10.00 6.79 15.40
N ALA A 63 -9.52 5.74 14.72
CA ALA A 63 -8.17 5.23 14.91
C ALA A 63 -7.40 5.29 13.58
N GLY A 64 -6.19 5.84 13.57
CA GLY A 64 -5.36 5.98 12.39
C GLY A 64 -5.03 4.64 11.72
N THR A 65 -5.03 4.61 10.38
CA THR A 65 -4.65 3.46 9.55
C THR A 65 -3.85 3.93 8.33
N GLY A 66 -3.04 3.06 7.74
CA GLY A 66 -2.09 3.42 6.69
C GLY A 66 -0.73 3.80 7.27
N TYR A 67 -0.11 4.89 6.79
CA TYR A 67 1.21 5.36 7.23
C TYR A 67 2.27 4.26 7.16
N LYS A 68 2.35 3.61 6.00
CA LYS A 68 3.26 2.48 5.78
C LYS A 68 3.43 2.19 4.30
N LEU A 69 4.47 1.42 4.00
CA LEU A 69 4.58 0.70 2.74
C LEU A 69 4.13 -0.74 2.96
N VAL A 70 3.34 -1.27 2.03
CA VAL A 70 2.98 -2.69 2.01
C VAL A 70 3.44 -3.32 0.70
N PHE A 71 3.55 -4.65 0.68
CA PHE A 71 3.85 -5.44 -0.50
C PHE A 71 2.69 -6.39 -0.81
N ILE A 72 2.29 -6.45 -2.08
CA ILE A 72 1.31 -7.41 -2.59
C ILE A 72 2.09 -8.48 -3.35
N PRO A 73 2.17 -9.72 -2.85
CA PRO A 73 2.84 -10.81 -3.56
C PRO A 73 1.97 -11.33 -4.70
N PHE A 74 2.62 -11.67 -5.81
CA PHE A 74 1.99 -12.29 -6.97
C PHE A 74 2.37 -13.76 -7.04
N ASN A 75 1.54 -14.57 -7.68
CA ASN A 75 1.83 -15.97 -7.98
C ASN A 75 2.57 -16.11 -9.32
N ASP A 76 2.95 -17.35 -9.65
CA ASP A 76 3.69 -17.67 -10.89
C ASP A 76 2.90 -17.37 -12.18
N SER A 77 1.58 -17.17 -12.08
CA SER A 77 0.73 -16.72 -13.19
C SER A 77 0.59 -15.18 -13.26
N ASN A 78 1.45 -14.44 -12.56
CA ASN A 78 1.43 -12.98 -12.45
C ASN A 78 0.08 -12.42 -11.96
N ARG A 79 -0.58 -13.13 -11.04
CA ARG A 79 -1.80 -12.65 -10.37
C ARG A 79 -1.53 -12.35 -8.90
N PRO A 80 -2.09 -11.27 -8.33
CA PRO A 80 -1.98 -11.00 -6.90
C PRO A 80 -2.61 -12.15 -6.10
N GLN A 81 -2.00 -12.48 -4.96
CA GLN A 81 -2.45 -13.60 -4.12
C GLN A 81 -3.64 -13.25 -3.18
N GLY A 82 -4.22 -12.05 -3.32
CA GLY A 82 -5.40 -11.62 -2.56
C GLY A 82 -5.10 -10.97 -1.20
N TYR A 83 -3.82 -10.84 -0.82
CA TYR A 83 -3.41 -10.21 0.44
C TYR A 83 -2.25 -9.25 0.24
N TYR A 84 -1.93 -8.48 1.29
CA TYR A 84 -0.74 -7.64 1.36
C TYR A 84 0.01 -7.91 2.68
N GLU A 85 1.31 -7.68 2.68
CA GLU A 85 2.17 -7.76 3.86
C GLU A 85 2.79 -6.40 4.19
N GLU A 86 3.07 -6.14 5.46
CA GLU A 86 3.74 -4.91 5.87
C GLU A 86 5.21 -4.95 5.45
N PHE A 87 5.66 -3.96 4.68
CA PHE A 87 7.05 -3.85 4.23
C PHE A 87 7.84 -2.85 5.08
N LEU A 88 7.30 -1.64 5.26
CA LEU A 88 7.89 -0.59 6.09
C LEU A 88 6.81 0.08 6.93
N LYS A 89 6.98 0.10 8.25
CA LYS A 89 6.01 0.66 9.21
C LYS A 89 6.69 1.53 10.25
N GLY A 90 5.89 2.09 11.17
CA GLY A 90 6.36 2.99 12.22
C GLY A 90 6.13 4.48 11.92
N PHE A 91 5.47 4.80 10.81
CA PHE A 91 5.16 6.19 10.46
C PHE A 91 3.93 6.73 11.19
N LEU A 92 3.05 5.85 11.70
CA LEU A 92 2.01 6.21 12.67
C LEU A 92 2.53 5.95 14.07
N LEU A 93 2.63 7.00 14.89
CA LEU A 93 3.18 6.93 16.25
C LEU A 93 2.09 6.68 17.28
N ASP A 94 0.95 7.34 17.14
CA ASP A 94 -0.23 7.13 17.98
C ASP A 94 -1.48 7.02 17.09
N PRO A 95 -2.18 5.87 17.06
CA PRO A 95 -3.41 5.73 16.30
C PRO A 95 -4.62 6.46 16.91
N GLN A 96 -4.66 6.79 18.21
CA GLN A 96 -5.83 7.40 18.86
C GLN A 96 -5.90 8.92 18.70
N GLY A 97 -4.76 9.58 18.56
CA GLY A 97 -4.64 10.98 18.16
C GLY A 97 -3.57 11.09 17.07
N PRO A 98 -3.90 10.85 15.78
CA PRO A 98 -2.95 10.47 14.72
C PRO A 98 -1.76 11.41 14.60
N THR A 99 -0.72 11.09 15.37
CA THR A 99 0.58 11.74 15.33
C THR A 99 1.49 10.87 14.49
N THR A 100 2.18 11.48 13.54
CA THR A 100 2.86 10.74 12.47
C THR A 100 4.30 11.18 12.35
N PHE A 101 5.21 10.23 12.14
CA PHE A 101 6.59 10.53 11.77
C PHE A 101 6.70 11.05 10.33
N GLY A 102 5.80 10.63 9.44
CA GLY A 102 5.73 11.06 8.05
C GLY A 102 4.58 10.38 7.33
N ARG A 103 4.37 10.69 6.06
CA ARG A 103 3.23 10.19 5.27
C ARG A 103 3.68 9.73 3.88
N PRO A 104 3.84 8.41 3.64
CA PRO A 104 4.35 7.91 2.36
C PRO A 104 3.48 8.31 1.17
N VAL A 105 4.10 8.75 0.07
CA VAL A 105 3.40 9.20 -1.15
C VAL A 105 3.85 8.40 -2.37
N GLY A 106 5.02 8.70 -2.93
CA GLY A 106 5.49 8.16 -4.19
C GLY A 106 6.49 7.03 -3.98
N LEU A 107 6.58 6.14 -4.96
CA LEU A 107 7.49 5.00 -5.03
C LEU A 107 8.26 5.04 -6.35
N LEU A 108 9.53 4.63 -6.30
CA LEU A 108 10.32 4.45 -7.51
C LEU A 108 11.33 3.31 -7.31
N GLU A 109 11.30 2.33 -8.20
CA GLU A 109 12.37 1.34 -8.29
C GLU A 109 13.60 1.94 -8.99
N MET A 110 14.76 1.85 -8.33
CA MET A 110 16.06 2.26 -8.87
C MET A 110 16.67 1.17 -9.74
N LYS A 111 17.64 1.54 -10.60
CA LYS A 111 18.34 0.60 -11.50
C LYS A 111 19.05 -0.55 -10.78
N ASP A 112 19.47 -0.34 -9.54
CA ASP A 112 20.10 -1.35 -8.68
C ASP A 112 19.08 -2.23 -7.92
N GLY A 113 17.77 -2.02 -8.15
CA GLY A 113 16.69 -2.72 -7.48
C GLY A 113 16.40 -2.21 -6.06
N SER A 114 17.03 -1.12 -5.61
CA SER A 114 16.61 -0.42 -4.39
C SER A 114 15.28 0.32 -4.62
N LEU A 115 14.55 0.60 -3.55
CA LEU A 115 13.27 1.33 -3.62
C LEU A 115 13.46 2.71 -3.03
N LEU A 116 13.13 3.75 -3.80
CA LEU A 116 12.89 5.07 -3.26
C LEU A 116 11.43 5.22 -2.85
N PHE A 117 11.20 5.93 -1.76
CA PHE A 117 9.87 6.47 -1.47
C PHE A 117 9.96 7.90 -0.95
N SER A 118 8.95 8.70 -1.25
CA SER A 118 8.79 10.04 -0.70
C SER A 118 7.78 10.06 0.43
N GLU A 119 7.92 11.03 1.33
CA GLU A 119 6.88 11.41 2.29
C GLU A 119 6.71 12.93 2.34
N ASP A 120 5.47 13.39 2.34
CA ASP A 120 5.16 14.82 2.25
C ASP A 120 5.00 15.50 3.62
N GLY A 121 4.91 14.73 4.70
CA GLY A 121 4.81 15.26 6.07
C GLY A 121 6.04 16.07 6.49
N ASN A 122 7.23 15.67 6.03
CA ASN A 122 8.48 16.41 6.27
C ASN A 122 9.27 16.70 4.99
N GLY A 123 8.72 16.38 3.81
CA GLY A 123 9.36 16.66 2.52
C GLY A 123 10.62 15.84 2.26
N ARG A 124 10.67 14.57 2.71
CA ARG A 124 11.86 13.70 2.55
C ARG A 124 11.67 12.65 1.47
N ILE A 125 12.81 12.21 0.94
CA ILE A 125 12.93 11.02 0.09
C ILE A 125 13.87 10.06 0.81
N TYR A 126 13.46 8.80 0.90
CA TYR A 126 14.21 7.71 1.51
C TYR A 126 14.61 6.70 0.45
N ARG A 127 15.76 6.06 0.63
CA ARG A 127 16.21 4.89 -0.14
C ARG A 127 16.23 3.67 0.75
N ILE A 128 15.59 2.60 0.31
CA ILE A 128 15.57 1.31 0.98
C ILE A 128 16.40 0.33 0.16
N GLU A 129 17.45 -0.17 0.78
CA GLU A 129 18.33 -1.19 0.23
C GLU A 129 18.51 -2.37 1.19
N TYR A 130 18.68 -3.56 0.63
CA TYR A 130 18.94 -4.79 1.34
C TYR A 130 20.43 -5.11 1.25
N GLY A 131 21.17 -4.66 2.26
CA GLY A 131 22.57 -5.02 2.44
C GLY A 131 22.72 -6.30 3.27
N LYS A 132 23.86 -6.98 3.14
CA LYS A 132 24.32 -7.88 4.21
C LYS A 132 24.60 -7.02 5.43
N SER A 133 24.04 -7.37 6.59
CA SER A 133 24.43 -6.74 7.85
C SER A 133 25.93 -6.93 8.05
N THR A 134 26.72 -5.90 7.79
CA THR A 134 28.09 -5.83 8.29
C THR A 134 27.96 -5.45 9.75
N VAL A 135 27.90 -6.45 10.62
CA VAL A 135 28.20 -6.23 12.03
C VAL A 135 29.70 -5.95 12.09
N SER A 136 30.07 -4.68 12.15
CA SER A 136 31.40 -4.23 12.57
C SER A 136 31.43 -4.12 14.09
#